data_AF-A0AAP1RB39-F1
#
_entry.id   AF-A0AAP1RB39-F1
#
_cell.length_a   1.000
_cell.length_b   1.000
_cell.length_c   1.000
_cell.angle_alpha   90.00
_cell.angle_beta   90.00
_cell.angle_gamma   90.00
#
_symmetry.space_group_name_H-M   'P 1'
#
loop_
_entity.id
_entity.type
_entity.pdbx_description
1 polymer ?
#
loop_
_entity_poly.entity_id
_entity_poly.type
_entity_poly.pdbx_seq_one_letter_code
_entity_poly.pdbx_strand_id
1 'polypeptide(L)'
;AVEWADANYYLPKESAYQEGRWETLPFQRAIMNAMGSDYIREVNVVKSARVGYSKMLLGVYAYFIEHKQRNTLIWLPTDGDAENFMKTHVEPTIRDIPSLLALAPWYGKKHRDNTLTMKRFTNGRGFWCLGGKAAKNYREKSVDVAGYDELAAFDDDIEQEGSPTFLGDKRIEGSVWPKSIRGSTPKVRGTCQIERAASESPHFMRFHVACPHCGEEQYLKFGDKETPFGLKWTPDDPSSVFYLCEHNACVIRQQELDFTDARYICEKTGIWTRDGILWFSSSGEEIEPPDSVTFHIWTAYSPFTTWVQIVKDWMKTKGDTGKRKTFVNTTLGETWEAKIGERPDAEVMAERKEHYSAPVPDRVAYLTAGIDSQLDRYEMRVWGWGPGEESWLIDRQIIMGRHDDEQTLQRVDEAINKTYTRRNGAEMSVSRICWDTGGIDPTIVYERSKKHGLFRV
;
A
#
# COMPACT_ATOMS: atom_id res chain seq x y z
N ALA A 1 23.38 -13.99 -3.07
CA ALA A 1 23.18 -12.80 -3.93
C ALA A 1 23.97 -11.60 -3.41
N VAL A 2 23.93 -11.34 -2.10
CA VAL A 2 24.71 -10.27 -1.44
C VAL A 2 26.20 -10.35 -1.75
N GLU A 3 26.83 -11.51 -1.52
CA GLU A 3 28.27 -11.70 -1.79
C GLU A 3 28.64 -11.38 -3.24
N TRP A 4 27.79 -11.79 -4.19
CA TRP A 4 27.99 -11.48 -5.60
C TRP A 4 27.88 -9.98 -5.87
N ALA A 5 26.89 -9.30 -5.30
CA ALA A 5 26.69 -7.86 -5.47
C ALA A 5 27.85 -7.05 -4.86
N ASP A 6 28.26 -7.37 -3.63
CA ASP A 6 29.40 -6.71 -2.98
C ASP A 6 30.72 -6.94 -3.74
N ALA A 7 30.86 -8.09 -4.42
CA ALA A 7 32.05 -8.40 -5.23
C ALA A 7 32.06 -7.70 -6.60
N ASN A 8 30.91 -7.55 -7.25
CA ASN A 8 30.84 -7.22 -8.69
C ASN A 8 30.09 -5.93 -9.02
N TYR A 9 29.19 -5.46 -8.15
CA TYR A 9 28.27 -4.38 -8.52
C TYR A 9 28.91 -3.01 -8.26
N TYR A 10 28.99 -2.20 -9.31
CA TYR A 10 29.36 -0.80 -9.24
C TYR A 10 28.12 0.08 -9.49
N LEU A 11 27.94 1.11 -8.66
CA LEU A 11 26.84 2.05 -8.74
C LEU A 11 27.10 3.09 -9.85
N PRO A 12 26.31 3.10 -10.94
CA PRO A 12 26.53 4.03 -12.03
C PRO A 12 26.28 5.48 -11.62
N LYS A 13 27.16 6.39 -12.03
CA LYS A 13 27.09 7.83 -11.73
C LYS A 13 25.77 8.47 -12.18
N GLU A 14 25.22 8.01 -13.30
CA GLU A 14 24.01 8.56 -13.90
C GLU A 14 22.74 8.23 -13.12
N SER A 15 22.79 7.23 -12.22
CA SER A 15 21.61 6.75 -11.50
C SER A 15 21.83 6.47 -10.02
N ALA A 16 22.98 6.88 -9.46
CA ALA A 16 23.30 6.82 -8.04
C ALA A 16 23.81 8.18 -7.54
N TYR A 17 23.47 8.54 -6.30
CA TYR A 17 23.91 9.80 -5.69
C TYR A 17 25.35 9.73 -5.18
N GLN A 18 25.79 8.53 -4.81
CA GLN A 18 27.17 8.20 -4.50
C GLN A 18 27.61 7.19 -5.53
N GLU A 19 28.54 7.60 -6.39
CA GLU A 19 29.23 6.71 -7.31
C GLU A 19 30.22 5.88 -6.49
N GLY A 20 30.32 4.58 -6.80
CA GLY A 20 31.28 3.72 -6.14
C GLY A 20 30.88 2.25 -6.17
N ARG A 21 31.70 1.44 -5.50
CA ARG A 21 31.41 0.03 -5.30
C ARG A 21 30.16 -0.11 -4.44
N TRP A 22 29.28 -1.05 -4.82
CA TRP A 22 28.14 -1.42 -3.99
C TRP A 22 28.63 -1.99 -2.66
N GLU A 23 28.06 -1.48 -1.58
CA GLU A 23 28.18 -2.05 -0.25
C GLU A 23 26.77 -2.31 0.28
N THR A 24 26.46 -3.58 0.52
CA THR A 24 25.15 -3.98 1.03
C THR A 24 24.94 -3.43 2.44
N LEU A 25 23.93 -2.58 2.61
CA LEU A 25 23.56 -2.06 3.93
C LEU A 25 22.96 -3.19 4.80
N PRO A 26 23.05 -3.11 6.13
CA PRO A 26 22.58 -4.17 7.02
C PRO A 26 21.14 -4.65 6.76
N PHE A 27 20.19 -3.72 6.58
CA PHE A 27 18.81 -4.07 6.29
C PHE A 27 18.59 -4.66 4.88
N GLN A 28 19.51 -4.41 3.95
CA GLN A 28 19.40 -4.90 2.57
C GLN A 28 19.81 -6.39 2.46
N ARG A 29 20.65 -6.88 3.37
CA ARG A 29 21.25 -8.22 3.30
C ARG A 29 20.20 -9.33 3.20
N ALA A 30 19.29 -9.39 4.18
CA ALA A 30 18.24 -10.41 4.20
C ALA A 30 17.29 -10.30 3.02
N ILE A 31 16.94 -9.07 2.63
CA ILE A 31 16.07 -8.81 1.47
C ILE A 31 16.70 -9.36 0.18
N MET A 32 17.95 -8.98 -0.11
CA MET A 32 18.62 -9.37 -1.35
C MET A 32 18.88 -10.87 -1.44
N ASN A 33 19.28 -11.51 -0.33
CA ASN A 33 19.46 -12.96 -0.31
C ASN A 33 18.12 -13.70 -0.44
N ALA A 34 17.04 -13.21 0.19
CA ALA A 34 15.72 -13.78 -0.01
C ALA A 34 15.26 -13.66 -1.47
N MET A 35 15.46 -12.49 -2.10
CA MET A 35 15.19 -12.32 -3.55
C MET A 35 15.98 -13.32 -4.39
N GLY A 36 17.25 -13.54 -4.07
CA GLY A 36 18.14 -14.46 -4.80
C GLY A 36 18.06 -15.94 -4.41
N SER A 37 17.30 -16.32 -3.38
CA SER A 37 17.15 -17.70 -2.91
C SER A 37 16.24 -18.50 -3.84
N ASP A 38 16.56 -19.77 -4.11
CA ASP A 38 15.69 -20.67 -4.88
C ASP A 38 14.59 -21.32 -4.02
N TYR A 39 14.71 -21.26 -2.68
CA TYR A 39 13.77 -21.84 -1.72
C TYR A 39 12.57 -20.94 -1.41
N ILE A 40 12.75 -19.64 -1.60
CA ILE A 40 11.70 -18.65 -1.34
C ILE A 40 11.07 -18.34 -2.69
N ARG A 41 9.84 -18.74 -2.96
CA ARG A 41 9.19 -18.45 -4.25
C ARG A 41 8.78 -16.99 -4.39
N GLU A 42 8.25 -16.39 -3.33
CA GLU A 42 7.68 -15.03 -3.37
C GLU A 42 8.33 -14.10 -2.34
N VAL A 43 8.77 -12.93 -2.81
CA VAL A 43 9.37 -11.89 -1.95
C VAL A 43 8.66 -10.57 -2.18
N ASN A 44 7.95 -10.09 -1.17
CA ASN A 44 7.32 -8.78 -1.14
C ASN A 44 8.18 -7.79 -0.34
N VAL A 45 8.34 -6.56 -0.82
CA VAL A 45 9.09 -5.51 -0.12
C VAL A 45 8.25 -4.24 -0.04
N VAL A 46 7.66 -4.02 1.13
CA VAL A 46 6.96 -2.78 1.47
C VAL A 46 8.00 -1.80 1.97
N LYS A 47 8.28 -0.73 1.22
CA LYS A 47 9.43 0.14 1.50
C LYS A 47 9.12 1.62 1.45
N SER A 48 9.89 2.42 2.17
CA SER A 48 9.94 3.86 1.93
C SER A 48 10.59 4.19 0.59
N ALA A 49 10.32 5.38 0.09
CA ALA A 49 11.06 5.92 -1.04
C ALA A 49 12.56 6.04 -0.68
N ARG A 50 13.43 5.93 -1.69
CA ARG A 50 14.86 6.27 -1.57
C ARG A 50 15.67 5.41 -0.58
N VAL A 51 15.27 4.16 -0.33
CA VAL A 51 16.04 3.16 0.47
C VAL A 51 16.99 2.28 -0.36
N GLY A 52 17.22 2.61 -1.63
CA GLY A 52 18.11 1.84 -2.53
C GLY A 52 17.47 0.62 -3.19
N TYR A 53 16.14 0.47 -3.15
CA TYR A 53 15.42 -0.72 -3.66
C TYR A 53 15.74 -1.08 -5.11
N SER A 54 15.66 -0.13 -6.05
CA SER A 54 15.91 -0.41 -7.46
C SER A 54 17.35 -0.91 -7.73
N LYS A 55 18.31 -0.52 -6.89
CA LYS A 55 19.69 -1.02 -6.96
C LYS A 55 19.81 -2.43 -6.39
N MET A 56 19.17 -2.72 -5.26
CA MET A 56 19.04 -4.11 -4.77
C MET A 56 18.48 -5.03 -5.85
N LEU A 57 17.40 -4.59 -6.51
CA LEU A 57 16.74 -5.35 -7.57
C LEU A 57 17.68 -5.62 -8.75
N LEU A 58 18.36 -4.60 -9.27
CA LEU A 58 19.31 -4.77 -10.38
C LEU A 58 20.51 -5.65 -10.01
N GLY A 59 21.05 -5.54 -8.80
CA GLY A 59 22.12 -6.41 -8.33
C GLY A 59 21.69 -7.88 -8.30
N VAL A 60 20.47 -8.15 -7.80
CA VAL A 60 19.91 -9.51 -7.79
C VAL A 60 19.61 -10.03 -9.20
N TYR A 61 19.09 -9.20 -10.09
CA TYR A 61 18.84 -9.58 -11.48
C TYR A 61 20.14 -9.85 -12.25
N ALA A 62 21.18 -9.06 -12.02
CA ALA A 62 22.49 -9.31 -12.59
C ALA A 62 23.10 -10.63 -12.09
N TYR A 63 22.97 -10.92 -10.79
CA TYR A 63 23.30 -12.24 -10.21
C TYR A 63 22.50 -13.38 -10.87
N PHE A 64 21.20 -13.19 -11.12
CA PHE A 64 20.39 -14.19 -11.81
C PHE A 64 20.84 -14.45 -13.25
N ILE A 65 21.20 -13.42 -13.99
CA ILE A 65 21.62 -13.53 -15.39
C ILE A 65 23.00 -14.18 -15.49
N GLU A 66 23.96 -13.69 -14.71
CA GLU A 66 25.37 -14.08 -14.82
C GLU A 66 25.64 -15.42 -14.11
N HIS A 67 25.27 -15.51 -12.83
CA HIS A 67 25.61 -16.66 -11.98
C HIS A 67 24.59 -17.79 -12.10
N LYS A 68 23.29 -17.51 -11.89
CA LYS A 68 22.24 -18.56 -11.94
C LYS A 68 21.76 -18.91 -13.34
N GLN A 69 22.15 -18.12 -14.35
CA GLN A 69 21.74 -18.27 -15.74
C GLN A 69 20.21 -18.40 -15.90
N ARG A 70 19.47 -17.42 -15.38
CA ARG A 70 18.00 -17.35 -15.42
C ARG A 70 17.50 -16.35 -16.45
N ASN A 71 16.36 -16.66 -17.07
CA ASN A 71 15.57 -15.69 -17.81
C ASN A 71 14.78 -14.84 -16.81
N THR A 72 14.86 -13.52 -16.94
CA THR A 72 14.30 -12.60 -15.96
C THR A 72 13.45 -11.52 -16.62
N LEU A 73 12.32 -11.18 -16.04
CA LEU A 73 11.41 -10.14 -16.51
C LEU A 73 11.05 -9.21 -15.36
N ILE A 74 11.03 -7.91 -15.63
CA ILE A 74 10.53 -6.89 -14.71
C ILE A 74 9.45 -6.06 -15.40
N TRP A 75 8.37 -5.82 -14.67
CA TRP A 75 7.34 -4.85 -15.04
C TRP A 75 7.51 -3.56 -14.22
N LEU A 76 7.32 -2.44 -14.90
CA LEU A 76 7.18 -1.10 -14.32
C LEU A 76 5.75 -0.60 -14.57
N PRO A 77 5.25 0.44 -13.87
CA PRO A 77 3.85 0.83 -13.96
C PRO A 77 3.37 1.13 -15.39
N THR A 78 4.19 1.80 -16.19
CA THR A 78 3.89 2.12 -17.60
C THR A 78 5.03 1.73 -18.56
N ASP A 79 4.75 1.68 -19.86
CA ASP A 79 5.78 1.45 -20.88
C ASP A 79 6.85 2.56 -20.86
N GLY A 80 6.45 3.80 -20.57
CA GLY A 80 7.37 4.93 -20.42
C GLY A 80 8.31 4.76 -19.23
N ASP A 81 7.80 4.28 -18.10
CA ASP A 81 8.61 3.96 -16.92
C ASP A 81 9.60 2.83 -17.22
N ALA A 82 9.16 1.79 -17.93
CA ALA A 82 10.01 0.66 -18.32
C ALA A 82 11.14 1.07 -19.27
N GLU A 83 10.83 1.88 -20.29
CA GLU A 83 11.84 2.42 -21.19
C GLU A 83 12.85 3.31 -20.47
N ASN A 84 12.36 4.18 -19.57
CA ASN A 84 13.21 5.04 -18.78
C ASN A 84 14.12 4.20 -17.87
N PHE A 85 13.57 3.18 -17.22
CA PHE A 85 14.33 2.27 -16.36
C PHE A 85 15.42 1.52 -17.14
N MET A 86 15.10 1.04 -18.34
CA MET A 86 16.08 0.39 -19.21
C MET A 86 17.26 1.31 -19.53
N LYS A 87 16.99 2.55 -19.96
CA LYS A 87 18.01 3.53 -20.38
C LYS A 87 18.84 4.05 -19.21
N THR A 88 18.18 4.37 -18.08
CA THR A 88 18.82 5.08 -16.97
C THR A 88 19.43 4.16 -15.91
N HIS A 89 18.92 2.93 -15.78
CA HIS A 89 19.35 2.02 -14.73
C HIS A 89 19.95 0.73 -15.27
N VAL A 90 19.30 0.05 -16.22
CA VAL A 90 19.75 -1.26 -16.72
C VAL A 90 20.98 -1.14 -17.61
N GLU A 91 20.96 -0.29 -18.63
CA GLU A 91 22.10 -0.14 -19.56
C GLU A 91 23.39 0.31 -18.84
N PRO A 92 23.37 1.31 -17.94
CA PRO A 92 24.54 1.64 -17.14
C PRO A 92 24.99 0.51 -16.23
N THR A 93 24.07 -0.27 -15.66
CA THR A 93 24.43 -1.45 -14.85
C THR A 93 25.15 -2.52 -15.69
N ILE A 94 24.69 -2.78 -16.93
CA ILE A 94 25.38 -3.70 -17.84
C ILE A 94 26.78 -3.19 -18.18
N ARG A 95 26.93 -1.89 -18.42
CA ARG A 95 28.23 -1.25 -18.70
C ARG A 95 29.22 -1.38 -17.55
N ASP A 96 28.75 -1.13 -16.32
CA ASP A 96 29.62 -0.92 -15.16
C ASP A 96 29.91 -2.22 -14.38
N ILE A 97 29.20 -3.31 -14.66
CA ILE A 97 29.51 -4.64 -14.13
C ILE A 97 30.30 -5.43 -15.19
N PRO A 98 31.63 -5.64 -15.03
CA PRO A 98 32.47 -6.24 -16.07
C PRO A 98 32.03 -7.65 -16.52
N SER A 99 31.60 -8.49 -15.57
CA SER A 99 31.11 -9.85 -15.88
C SER A 99 29.82 -9.83 -16.69
N LEU A 100 28.93 -8.86 -16.44
CA LEU A 100 27.70 -8.68 -17.21
C LEU A 100 27.97 -8.05 -18.59
N LEU A 101 28.89 -7.09 -18.68
CA LEU A 101 29.32 -6.49 -19.94
C LEU A 101 29.95 -7.53 -20.87
N ALA A 102 30.75 -8.45 -20.33
CA ALA A 102 31.35 -9.54 -21.09
C ALA A 102 30.29 -10.45 -21.74
N LEU A 103 29.10 -10.55 -21.15
CA LEU A 103 27.96 -11.28 -21.70
C LEU A 103 27.13 -10.47 -22.73
N ALA A 104 27.46 -9.19 -22.93
CA ALA A 104 26.74 -8.25 -23.79
C ALA A 104 27.63 -7.68 -24.94
N PRO A 105 28.10 -8.52 -25.89
CA PRO A 105 28.98 -8.07 -27.00
C PRO A 105 28.31 -7.09 -27.97
N TRP A 106 26.99 -6.97 -27.87
CA TRP A 106 26.15 -6.03 -28.61
C TRP A 106 26.09 -4.64 -27.97
N TYR A 107 26.68 -4.43 -26.78
CA TYR A 107 26.65 -3.14 -26.10
C TYR A 107 27.26 -2.05 -26.99
N GLY A 108 26.59 -0.91 -27.09
CA GLY A 108 26.97 0.19 -27.98
C GLY A 108 26.71 -0.03 -29.47
N LYS A 109 26.04 -1.12 -29.87
CA LYS A 109 25.73 -1.45 -31.27
C LYS A 109 24.23 -1.71 -31.46
N LYS A 110 23.72 -1.40 -32.65
CA LYS A 110 22.38 -1.84 -33.08
C LYS A 110 22.41 -3.35 -33.31
N HIS A 111 21.65 -4.11 -32.52
CA HIS A 111 21.66 -5.57 -32.57
C HIS A 111 20.28 -6.12 -32.19
N ARG A 112 19.88 -7.27 -32.74
CA ARG A 112 18.57 -7.88 -32.45
C ARG A 112 18.38 -8.28 -30.98
N ASP A 113 19.49 -8.61 -30.32
CA ASP A 113 19.54 -9.00 -28.91
C ASP A 113 19.69 -7.78 -27.96
N ASN A 114 19.65 -6.57 -28.52
CA ASN A 114 19.74 -5.30 -27.80
C ASN A 114 18.59 -4.36 -28.21
N THR A 115 17.45 -4.44 -27.52
CA THR A 115 16.30 -3.57 -27.74
C THR A 115 15.95 -2.80 -26.46
N LEU A 116 15.00 -1.84 -26.55
CA LEU A 116 14.55 -1.10 -25.37
C LEU A 116 13.73 -1.95 -24.39
N THR A 117 13.15 -3.06 -24.86
CA THR A 117 12.31 -3.95 -24.05
C THR A 117 13.02 -5.23 -23.65
N MET A 118 14.16 -5.56 -24.27
CA MET A 118 14.84 -6.83 -24.06
C MET A 118 16.35 -6.73 -24.32
N LYS A 119 17.13 -7.34 -23.42
CA LYS A 119 18.56 -7.60 -23.56
C LYS A 119 18.79 -9.11 -23.51
N ARG A 120 19.40 -9.70 -24.53
CA ARG A 120 19.73 -11.15 -24.57
C ARG A 120 21.23 -11.35 -24.56
N PHE A 121 21.70 -12.09 -23.56
CA PHE A 121 23.11 -12.29 -23.24
C PHE A 121 23.68 -13.53 -23.96
N THR A 122 25.01 -13.60 -24.08
CA THR A 122 25.70 -14.68 -24.81
C THR A 122 25.55 -16.05 -24.17
N ASN A 123 25.21 -16.12 -22.87
CA ASN A 123 24.86 -17.35 -22.17
C ASN A 123 23.42 -17.84 -22.48
N GLY A 124 22.73 -17.20 -23.43
CA GLY A 124 21.39 -17.56 -23.89
C GLY A 124 20.25 -16.99 -23.04
N ARG A 125 20.55 -16.24 -21.97
CA ARG A 125 19.55 -15.69 -21.05
C ARG A 125 19.08 -14.31 -21.47
N GLY A 126 17.80 -14.03 -21.22
CA GLY A 126 17.17 -12.76 -21.51
C GLY A 126 16.79 -11.99 -20.26
N PHE A 127 16.93 -10.67 -20.33
CA PHE A 127 16.33 -9.70 -19.43
C PHE A 127 15.28 -8.91 -20.20
N TRP A 128 14.03 -8.92 -19.74
CA TRP A 128 12.94 -8.12 -20.29
C TRP A 128 12.52 -7.03 -19.31
N CYS A 129 12.21 -5.84 -19.84
CA CYS A 129 11.68 -4.70 -19.09
C CYS A 129 10.44 -4.18 -19.83
N LEU A 130 9.27 -4.31 -19.22
CA LEU A 130 7.98 -4.04 -19.88
C LEU A 130 7.09 -3.14 -19.02
N GLY A 131 6.16 -2.41 -19.65
CA GLY A 131 5.13 -1.66 -18.94
C GLY A 131 3.99 -2.55 -18.44
N GLY A 132 3.41 -2.18 -17.32
CA GLY A 132 2.39 -2.95 -16.61
C GLY A 132 0.95 -2.69 -17.07
N LYS A 133 0.70 -1.68 -17.91
CA LYS A 133 -0.66 -1.29 -18.34
C LYS A 133 -1.27 -2.15 -19.45
N ALA A 134 -0.45 -2.68 -20.35
CA ALA A 134 -0.95 -3.38 -21.54
C ALA A 134 -0.96 -4.89 -21.30
N ALA A 135 -2.10 -5.56 -21.45
CA ALA A 135 -2.23 -7.00 -21.22
C ALA A 135 -1.32 -7.83 -22.14
N LYS A 136 -1.04 -7.33 -23.35
CA LYS A 136 -0.07 -7.95 -24.28
C LYS A 136 1.31 -8.17 -23.64
N ASN A 137 1.72 -7.31 -22.70
CA ASN A 137 3.03 -7.40 -22.04
C ASN A 137 3.11 -8.53 -21.01
N TYR A 138 1.98 -9.16 -20.67
CA TYR A 138 1.89 -10.31 -19.76
C TYR A 138 1.76 -11.65 -20.49
N ARG A 139 1.84 -11.66 -21.83
CA ARG A 139 1.68 -12.86 -22.67
C ARG A 139 3.01 -13.30 -23.27
N GLU A 140 3.06 -14.55 -23.73
CA GLU A 140 4.13 -15.06 -24.62
C GLU A 140 5.56 -14.86 -24.08
N LYS A 141 5.73 -15.04 -22.76
CA LYS A 141 7.03 -15.08 -22.09
C LYS A 141 7.09 -16.32 -21.18
N SER A 142 8.23 -16.98 -21.18
CA SER A 142 8.56 -18.05 -20.25
C SER A 142 9.86 -17.67 -19.59
N VAL A 143 9.79 -17.32 -18.32
CA VAL A 143 10.91 -16.79 -17.54
C VAL A 143 11.01 -17.55 -16.23
N ASP A 144 12.18 -17.48 -15.58
CA ASP A 144 12.36 -18.09 -14.27
C ASP A 144 12.04 -17.09 -13.14
N VAL A 145 12.25 -15.80 -13.41
CA VAL A 145 12.07 -14.70 -12.45
C VAL A 145 11.14 -13.64 -13.02
N ALA A 146 10.09 -13.31 -12.27
CA ALA A 146 9.17 -12.21 -12.49
C ALA A 146 9.38 -11.14 -11.41
N GLY A 147 9.37 -9.86 -11.79
CA GLY A 147 9.45 -8.77 -10.82
C GLY A 147 8.56 -7.59 -11.14
N TYR A 148 8.17 -6.89 -10.09
CA TYR A 148 7.22 -5.78 -10.13
C TYR A 148 7.79 -4.64 -9.29
N ASP A 149 8.32 -3.61 -9.94
CA ASP A 149 8.82 -2.42 -9.26
C ASP A 149 7.77 -1.30 -9.32
N GLU A 150 7.59 -0.62 -8.20
CA GLU A 150 6.48 0.29 -7.93
C GLU A 150 5.08 -0.31 -8.11
N LEU A 151 4.89 -1.54 -7.65
CA LEU A 151 3.62 -2.30 -7.71
C LEU A 151 2.38 -1.50 -7.25
N ALA A 152 2.48 -0.63 -6.26
CA ALA A 152 1.35 0.19 -5.80
C ALA A 152 0.86 1.22 -6.85
N ALA A 153 1.59 1.42 -7.95
CA ALA A 153 1.21 2.28 -9.06
C ALA A 153 0.65 1.53 -10.27
N PHE A 154 0.53 0.21 -10.20
CA PHE A 154 -0.11 -0.59 -11.23
C PHE A 154 -1.62 -0.46 -11.14
N ASP A 155 -2.28 -0.64 -12.27
CA ASP A 155 -3.72 -0.80 -12.33
C ASP A 155 -4.13 -2.09 -11.58
N ASP A 156 -5.34 -2.10 -11.03
CA ASP A 156 -5.87 -3.23 -10.26
C ASP A 156 -6.27 -4.41 -11.13
N ASP A 157 -6.75 -4.08 -12.33
CA ASP A 157 -7.16 -4.99 -13.40
C ASP A 157 -6.55 -4.52 -14.75
N ILE A 158 -5.69 -5.34 -15.34
CA ILE A 158 -4.97 -5.01 -16.57
C ILE A 158 -5.86 -5.29 -17.77
N GLU A 159 -6.42 -4.24 -18.38
CA GLU A 159 -7.31 -4.33 -19.55
C GLU A 159 -8.47 -5.34 -19.37
N GLN A 160 -8.99 -5.50 -18.14
CA GLN A 160 -10.06 -6.45 -17.79
C GLN A 160 -9.66 -7.93 -17.87
N GLU A 161 -8.36 -8.24 -17.88
CA GLU A 161 -7.83 -9.61 -17.91
C GLU A 161 -7.42 -10.14 -16.53
N GLY A 162 -7.40 -9.28 -15.52
CA GLY A 162 -7.11 -9.62 -14.13
C GLY A 162 -5.91 -8.90 -13.54
N SER A 163 -5.51 -9.34 -12.34
CA SER A 163 -4.48 -8.65 -11.57
C SER A 163 -3.07 -8.83 -12.17
N PRO A 164 -2.21 -7.80 -12.07
CA PRO A 164 -0.86 -7.82 -12.67
C PRO A 164 0.04 -8.93 -12.10
N THR A 165 -0.03 -9.19 -10.79
CA THR A 165 0.78 -10.24 -10.15
C THR A 165 0.36 -11.63 -10.62
N PHE A 166 -0.94 -11.91 -10.68
CA PHE A 166 -1.41 -13.21 -11.19
C PHE A 166 -1.06 -13.39 -12.67
N LEU A 167 -1.31 -12.39 -13.53
CA LEU A 167 -1.01 -12.48 -14.96
C LEU A 167 0.50 -12.67 -15.23
N GLY A 168 1.36 -11.95 -14.51
CA GLY A 168 2.80 -12.04 -14.69
C GLY A 168 3.40 -13.30 -14.04
N ASP A 169 2.89 -13.77 -12.89
CA ASP A 169 3.37 -15.00 -12.27
C ASP A 169 2.96 -16.25 -13.07
N LYS A 170 1.94 -16.17 -13.94
CA LYS A 170 1.72 -17.20 -14.97
C LYS A 170 2.91 -17.39 -15.91
N ARG A 171 3.83 -16.42 -16.01
CA ARG A 171 5.02 -16.50 -16.89
C ARG A 171 6.16 -17.30 -16.27
N ILE A 172 6.13 -17.53 -14.96
CA ILE A 172 7.08 -18.37 -14.23
C ILE A 172 6.54 -19.79 -13.97
N GLU A 173 5.30 -20.08 -14.38
CA GLU A 173 4.77 -21.45 -14.34
C GLU A 173 5.58 -22.37 -15.27
N GLY A 174 6.01 -23.51 -14.74
CA GLY A 174 6.88 -24.46 -15.45
C GLY A 174 8.38 -24.20 -15.28
N SER A 175 8.80 -23.09 -14.67
CA SER A 175 10.17 -22.92 -14.21
C SER A 175 10.49 -23.94 -13.11
N VAL A 176 11.72 -24.47 -13.13
CA VAL A 176 12.23 -25.34 -12.05
C VAL A 176 12.44 -24.53 -10.76
N TRP A 177 12.79 -23.25 -10.89
CA TRP A 177 13.08 -22.35 -9.77
C TRP A 177 12.32 -21.03 -9.96
N PRO A 178 10.98 -21.06 -9.82
CA PRO A 178 10.13 -19.90 -10.04
C PRO A 178 10.34 -18.86 -8.93
N LYS A 179 10.50 -17.59 -9.32
CA LYS A 179 10.69 -16.47 -8.40
C LYS A 179 9.78 -15.30 -8.77
N SER A 180 9.02 -14.80 -7.80
CA SER A 180 8.26 -13.54 -7.89
C SER A 180 8.81 -12.52 -6.89
N ILE A 181 9.25 -11.34 -7.37
CA ILE A 181 9.80 -10.26 -6.56
C ILE A 181 8.94 -9.00 -6.72
N ARG A 182 8.32 -8.55 -5.65
CA ARG A 182 7.34 -7.45 -5.68
C ARG A 182 7.79 -6.37 -4.71
N GLY A 183 7.87 -5.12 -5.14
CA GLY A 183 8.23 -4.04 -4.22
C GLY A 183 7.67 -2.69 -4.62
N SER A 184 7.32 -1.88 -3.63
CA SER A 184 6.78 -0.55 -3.87
C SER A 184 6.76 0.30 -2.61
N THR A 185 6.66 1.59 -2.84
CA THR A 185 6.18 2.53 -1.83
C THR A 185 4.66 2.39 -1.69
N PRO A 186 4.12 2.03 -0.51
CA PRO A 186 2.67 1.85 -0.35
C PRO A 186 1.90 3.17 -0.56
N LYS A 187 0.62 3.04 -0.92
CA LYS A 187 -0.29 4.18 -1.17
C LYS A 187 -1.48 4.17 -0.20
N VAL A 188 -2.70 4.08 -0.70
CA VAL A 188 -3.93 4.16 0.12
C VAL A 188 -4.32 2.77 0.59
N ARG A 189 -4.60 2.62 1.89
CA ARG A 189 -5.06 1.37 2.49
C ARG A 189 -6.29 0.83 1.76
N GLY A 190 -6.35 -0.47 1.53
CA GLY A 190 -7.49 -1.16 0.93
C GLY A 190 -7.53 -1.15 -0.59
N THR A 191 -6.80 -0.25 -1.26
CA THR A 191 -6.63 -0.24 -2.73
C THR A 191 -5.17 -0.42 -3.16
N CYS A 192 -4.25 -0.58 -2.20
CA CYS A 192 -2.83 -0.64 -2.48
C CYS A 192 -2.39 -2.06 -2.87
N GLN A 193 -1.87 -2.20 -4.09
CA GLN A 193 -1.45 -3.50 -4.62
C GLN A 193 -0.32 -4.17 -3.83
N ILE A 194 0.68 -3.42 -3.37
CA ILE A 194 1.76 -3.98 -2.54
C ILE A 194 1.26 -4.37 -1.14
N GLU A 195 0.24 -3.68 -0.61
CA GLU A 195 -0.41 -4.07 0.64
C GLU A 195 -1.15 -5.40 0.47
N ARG A 196 -1.89 -5.57 -0.64
CA ARG A 196 -2.56 -6.83 -0.96
C ARG A 196 -1.56 -7.98 -1.13
N ALA A 197 -0.50 -7.78 -1.91
CA ALA A 197 0.53 -8.80 -2.07
C ALA A 197 1.23 -9.14 -0.73
N ALA A 198 1.46 -8.14 0.13
CA ALA A 198 2.01 -8.35 1.45
C ALA A 198 1.08 -9.12 2.40
N SER A 199 -0.24 -8.96 2.27
CA SER A 199 -1.21 -9.64 3.15
C SER A 199 -1.42 -11.11 2.78
N GLU A 200 -1.13 -11.50 1.54
CA GLU A 200 -1.12 -12.89 1.07
C GLU A 200 0.01 -13.71 1.71
N SER A 201 1.10 -13.05 2.14
CA SER A 201 2.21 -13.71 2.85
C SER A 201 1.89 -13.96 4.34
N PRO A 202 2.15 -15.16 4.86
CA PRO A 202 2.04 -15.44 6.30
C PRO A 202 3.17 -14.78 7.11
N HIS A 203 4.26 -14.35 6.46
CA HIS A 203 5.45 -13.85 7.12
C HIS A 203 5.69 -12.37 6.80
N PHE A 204 5.32 -11.49 7.73
CA PHE A 204 5.58 -10.05 7.64
C PHE A 204 6.74 -9.68 8.56
N MET A 205 7.90 -9.42 7.96
CA MET A 205 9.18 -9.23 8.63
C MET A 205 9.46 -7.75 8.90
N ARG A 206 9.72 -7.42 10.17
CA ARG A 206 10.23 -6.10 10.59
C ARG A 206 11.72 -6.19 10.87
N PHE A 207 12.47 -5.13 10.58
CA PHE A 207 13.89 -5.06 10.90
C PHE A 207 14.08 -4.63 12.36
N HIS A 208 14.52 -5.53 13.22
CA HIS A 208 14.78 -5.28 14.63
C HIS A 208 16.24 -4.92 14.87
N VAL A 209 16.46 -3.98 15.78
CA VAL A 209 17.75 -3.52 16.26
C VAL A 209 17.77 -3.55 17.78
N ALA A 210 18.92 -3.90 18.37
CA ALA A 210 19.10 -3.86 19.82
C ALA A 210 19.21 -2.41 20.30
N CYS A 211 18.60 -2.09 21.44
CA CYS A 211 18.87 -0.83 22.12
C CYS A 211 20.33 -0.80 22.61
N PRO A 212 21.15 0.21 22.30
CA PRO A 212 22.55 0.27 22.73
C PRO A 212 22.72 0.45 24.25
N HIS A 213 21.64 0.75 24.98
CA HIS A 213 21.68 0.99 26.43
C HIS A 213 21.12 -0.17 27.26
N CYS A 214 20.06 -0.84 26.79
CA CYS A 214 19.44 -1.95 27.52
C CYS A 214 19.53 -3.32 26.83
N GLY A 215 20.02 -3.38 25.59
CA GLY A 215 20.17 -4.63 24.83
C GLY A 215 18.88 -5.19 24.24
N GLU A 216 17.71 -4.75 24.70
CA GLU A 216 16.41 -5.25 24.21
C GLU A 216 16.18 -4.90 22.73
N GLU A 217 15.69 -5.87 21.96
CA GLU A 217 15.44 -5.74 20.54
C GLU A 217 14.08 -5.10 20.24
N GLN A 218 14.06 -4.18 19.28
CA GLN A 218 12.84 -3.49 18.83
C GLN A 218 12.98 -3.10 17.36
N TYR A 219 11.87 -2.89 16.67
CA TYR A 219 11.89 -2.17 15.40
C TYR A 219 11.52 -0.70 15.64
N LEU A 220 12.23 0.19 14.97
CA LEU A 220 12.02 1.62 15.03
C LEU A 220 10.64 1.99 14.50
N LYS A 221 9.88 2.72 15.31
CA LYS A 221 8.60 3.33 14.96
C LYS A 221 8.74 4.85 14.93
N PHE A 222 7.98 5.52 14.08
CA PHE A 222 7.99 6.98 14.07
C PHE A 222 7.50 7.55 15.41
N GLY A 223 6.43 6.98 15.96
CA GLY A 223 5.81 7.44 17.20
C GLY A 223 4.98 8.71 16.97
N ASP A 224 3.75 8.73 17.47
CA ASP A 224 2.94 9.94 17.53
C ASP A 224 2.98 10.56 18.93
N LYS A 225 2.09 11.52 19.19
CA LYS A 225 2.01 12.22 20.48
C LYS A 225 1.52 11.27 21.61
N GLU A 226 0.77 10.23 21.27
CA GLU A 226 0.16 9.30 22.21
C GLU A 226 1.06 8.09 22.49
N THR A 227 1.91 7.74 21.53
CA THR A 227 2.89 6.66 21.65
C THR A 227 4.00 7.08 22.62
N PRO A 228 4.25 6.36 23.73
CA PRO A 228 5.28 6.76 24.71
C PRO A 228 6.73 6.52 24.23
N PHE A 229 6.92 5.79 23.13
CA PHE A 229 8.22 5.48 22.51
C PHE A 229 8.28 5.99 21.05
N GLY A 230 9.39 5.72 20.35
CA GLY A 230 9.61 6.15 18.96
C GLY A 230 10.44 7.42 18.86
N LEU A 231 10.40 8.13 17.72
CA LEU A 231 11.09 9.40 17.57
C LEU A 231 10.42 10.48 18.43
N LYS A 232 11.21 11.19 19.22
CA LYS A 232 10.81 12.30 20.09
C LYS A 232 11.72 13.49 19.87
N TRP A 233 11.15 14.68 20.00
CA TRP A 233 11.86 15.95 19.84
C TRP A 233 11.13 17.05 20.60
N THR A 234 11.85 18.09 20.98
CA THR A 234 11.29 19.32 21.54
C THR A 234 10.47 20.05 20.47
N PRO A 235 9.28 20.59 20.79
CA PRO A 235 8.49 21.37 19.85
C PRO A 235 9.32 22.45 19.15
N ASP A 236 9.14 22.56 17.83
CA ASP A 236 9.82 23.52 16.96
C ASP A 236 11.35 23.41 16.86
N ASP A 237 11.97 22.39 17.49
CA ASP A 237 13.40 22.08 17.37
C ASP A 237 13.63 20.66 16.83
N PRO A 238 13.71 20.47 15.49
CA PRO A 238 13.97 19.16 14.90
C PRO A 238 15.38 18.63 15.17
N SER A 239 16.33 19.47 15.61
CA SER A 239 17.70 19.05 15.90
C SER A 239 17.80 18.28 17.22
N SER A 240 16.84 18.47 18.12
CA SER A 240 16.71 17.76 19.39
C SER A 240 16.24 16.31 19.25
N VAL A 241 16.01 15.80 18.04
CA VAL A 241 15.43 14.47 17.85
C VAL A 241 16.30 13.35 18.42
N PHE A 242 15.64 12.43 19.12
CA PHE A 242 16.17 11.16 19.58
C PHE A 242 15.11 10.08 19.42
N TYR A 243 15.50 8.82 19.55
CA TYR A 243 14.58 7.70 19.61
C TYR A 243 14.44 7.23 21.06
N LEU A 244 13.22 7.08 21.54
CA LEU A 244 12.92 6.59 22.88
C LEU A 244 12.57 5.10 22.80
N CYS A 245 13.36 4.26 23.48
CA CYS A 245 13.21 2.79 23.47
C CYS A 245 11.85 2.34 24.05
N GLU A 246 11.21 1.36 23.41
CA GLU A 246 9.91 0.85 23.85
C GLU A 246 9.94 0.02 25.14
N HIS A 247 11.09 -0.54 25.49
CA HIS A 247 11.24 -1.45 26.64
C HIS A 247 11.59 -0.71 27.94
N ASN A 248 12.58 0.19 27.86
CA ASN A 248 13.18 0.82 29.06
C ASN A 248 13.26 2.35 28.96
N ALA A 249 12.60 2.96 27.97
CA ALA A 249 12.62 4.41 27.75
C ALA A 249 14.04 5.02 27.68
N CYS A 250 15.02 4.25 27.21
CA CYS A 250 16.36 4.75 26.94
C CYS A 250 16.33 5.76 25.79
N VAL A 251 17.09 6.84 25.93
CA VAL A 251 17.26 7.87 24.90
C VAL A 251 18.39 7.44 23.97
N ILE A 252 18.07 7.10 22.72
CA ILE A 252 19.01 6.63 21.70
C ILE A 252 19.20 7.74 20.67
N ARG A 253 20.44 8.07 20.31
CA ARG A 253 20.73 8.92 19.13
C ARG A 253 21.03 8.07 17.90
N GLN A 254 20.78 8.63 16.72
CA GLN A 254 20.92 7.91 15.45
C GLN A 254 22.31 7.28 15.28
N GLN A 255 23.37 7.98 15.69
CA GLN A 255 24.76 7.52 15.62
C GLN A 255 25.12 6.39 16.60
N GLU A 256 24.26 6.13 17.59
CA GLU A 256 24.43 5.05 18.56
C GLU A 256 23.76 3.75 18.09
N LEU A 257 23.03 3.78 16.97
CA LEU A 257 22.47 2.56 16.40
C LEU A 257 23.57 1.65 15.90
N ASP A 258 23.58 0.43 16.43
CA ASP A 258 24.38 -0.67 15.95
C ASP A 258 23.49 -1.67 15.22
N PHE A 259 23.88 -2.03 14.00
CA PHE A 259 23.18 -2.99 13.16
C PHE A 259 23.87 -4.36 13.10
N THR A 260 24.98 -4.55 13.83
CA THR A 260 25.78 -5.78 13.83
C THR A 260 24.92 -7.00 14.15
N ASP A 261 24.11 -6.88 15.20
CA ASP A 261 23.18 -7.92 15.63
C ASP A 261 21.73 -7.67 15.17
N ALA A 262 21.50 -6.77 14.21
CA ALA A 262 20.17 -6.56 13.68
C ALA A 262 19.66 -7.78 12.90
N ARG A 263 18.35 -7.99 12.94
CA ARG A 263 17.69 -9.12 12.28
C ARG A 263 16.27 -8.80 11.88
N TYR A 264 15.76 -9.54 10.90
CA TYR A 264 14.35 -9.50 10.56
C TYR A 264 13.57 -10.48 11.43
N ILE A 265 12.51 -10.01 12.09
CA ILE A 265 11.60 -10.84 12.90
C ILE A 265 10.19 -10.70 12.34
N CYS A 266 9.51 -11.83 12.16
CA CYS A 266 8.13 -11.87 11.70
C CYS A 266 7.18 -11.43 12.81
N GLU A 267 6.39 -10.38 12.59
CA GLU A 267 5.45 -9.85 13.60
C GLU A 267 4.31 -10.83 13.93
N LYS A 268 3.97 -11.73 13.00
CA LYS A 268 2.90 -12.74 13.16
C LYS A 268 3.36 -14.04 13.81
N THR A 269 4.52 -14.57 13.41
CA THR A 269 4.97 -15.93 13.78
C THR A 269 6.21 -15.97 14.67
N GLY A 270 6.95 -14.86 14.78
CA GLY A 270 8.21 -14.79 15.51
C GLY A 270 9.39 -15.49 14.82
N ILE A 271 9.21 -16.08 13.63
CA ILE A 271 10.31 -16.58 12.80
C ILE A 271 11.25 -15.42 12.47
N TRP A 272 12.55 -15.68 12.41
CA TRP A 272 13.54 -14.64 12.16
C TRP A 272 14.69 -15.09 11.27
N THR A 273 15.36 -14.10 10.67
CA THR A 273 16.58 -14.29 9.88
C THR A 273 17.50 -13.07 10.00
N ARG A 274 18.81 -13.29 10.01
CA ARG A 274 19.82 -12.22 9.98
C ARG A 274 20.23 -11.86 8.56
N ASP A 275 20.25 -12.85 7.67
CA ASP A 275 20.93 -12.77 6.38
C ASP A 275 20.06 -13.21 5.20
N GLY A 276 18.85 -13.71 5.43
CA GLY A 276 17.95 -14.24 4.40
C GLY A 276 18.38 -15.59 3.82
N ILE A 277 19.41 -16.22 4.40
CA ILE A 277 19.92 -17.55 4.05
C ILE A 277 19.50 -18.55 5.12
N LEU A 278 19.85 -18.27 6.39
CA LEU A 278 19.47 -19.09 7.54
C LEU A 278 18.19 -18.53 8.16
N TRP A 279 17.26 -19.44 8.47
CA TRP A 279 15.97 -19.11 9.04
C TRP A 279 15.80 -19.86 10.35
N PHE A 280 15.16 -19.19 11.31
CA PHE A 280 15.01 -19.72 12.65
C PHE A 280 13.58 -19.55 13.14
N SER A 281 13.09 -20.54 13.88
CA SER A 281 11.83 -20.45 14.61
C SER A 281 11.89 -19.39 15.71
N SER A 282 10.73 -19.08 16.31
CA SER A 282 10.66 -18.19 17.47
C SER A 282 11.38 -18.74 18.71
N SER A 283 11.62 -20.06 18.79
CA SER A 283 12.42 -20.71 19.82
C SER A 283 13.93 -20.72 19.52
N GLY A 284 14.34 -20.29 18.32
CA GLY A 284 15.74 -20.23 17.90
C GLY A 284 16.29 -21.50 17.24
N GLU A 285 15.44 -22.46 16.90
CA GLU A 285 15.82 -23.64 16.12
C GLU A 285 15.89 -23.29 14.63
N GLU A 286 16.89 -23.80 13.92
CA GLU A 286 17.01 -23.62 12.48
C GLU A 286 15.84 -24.33 11.76
N ILE A 287 15.24 -23.64 10.79
CA ILE A 287 14.13 -24.12 9.99
C ILE A 287 14.40 -23.88 8.51
N GLU A 288 13.66 -24.58 7.66
CA GLU A 288 13.68 -24.32 6.22
C GLU A 288 13.18 -22.89 5.90
N PRO A 289 13.72 -22.23 4.86
CA PRO A 289 13.23 -20.94 4.40
C PRO A 289 11.72 -20.98 4.06
N PRO A 290 10.97 -19.91 4.35
CA PRO A 290 9.56 -19.83 3.98
C PRO A 290 9.39 -19.71 2.46
N ASP A 291 8.30 -20.28 1.91
CA ASP A 291 7.98 -20.17 0.49
C ASP A 291 7.60 -18.74 0.06
N SER A 292 6.96 -17.97 0.94
CA SER A 292 6.62 -16.56 0.72
C SER A 292 6.98 -15.70 1.92
N VAL A 293 7.55 -14.53 1.67
CA VAL A 293 7.92 -13.57 2.72
C VAL A 293 7.69 -12.13 2.30
N THR A 294 7.30 -11.30 3.26
CA THR A 294 7.20 -9.85 3.13
C THR A 294 8.21 -9.18 4.04
N PHE A 295 9.03 -8.29 3.51
CA PHE A 295 9.89 -7.41 4.28
C PHE A 295 9.31 -6.00 4.32
N HIS A 296 9.39 -5.35 5.48
CA HIS A 296 9.18 -3.91 5.61
C HIS A 296 10.46 -3.18 6.02
N ILE A 297 10.71 -2.05 5.37
CA ILE A 297 11.77 -1.14 5.78
C ILE A 297 11.38 0.30 5.51
N TRP A 298 11.75 1.20 6.43
CA TRP A 298 11.46 2.61 6.30
C TRP A 298 12.68 3.51 6.54
N THR A 299 12.51 4.80 6.27
CA THR A 299 13.60 5.75 6.13
C THR A 299 14.47 5.89 7.38
N ALA A 300 13.96 5.60 8.58
CA ALA A 300 14.73 5.72 9.83
C ALA A 300 15.97 4.80 9.91
N TYR A 301 16.00 3.71 9.15
CA TYR A 301 17.16 2.80 9.07
C TYR A 301 18.15 3.18 7.97
N SER A 302 17.78 4.11 7.08
CA SER A 302 18.58 4.46 5.92
C SER A 302 19.67 5.47 6.31
N PRO A 303 20.94 5.23 5.94
CA PRO A 303 21.99 6.23 6.14
C PRO A 303 21.83 7.44 5.20
N PHE A 304 20.94 7.37 4.21
CA PHE A 304 20.72 8.44 3.24
C PHE A 304 19.88 9.60 3.79
N THR A 305 19.30 9.47 4.98
CA THR A 305 18.46 10.52 5.59
C THR A 305 18.64 10.52 7.10
N THR A 306 18.84 11.70 7.68
CA THR A 306 18.96 11.84 9.14
C THR A 306 17.59 11.89 9.79
N TRP A 307 17.50 11.47 11.06
CA TRP A 307 16.26 11.63 11.84
C TRP A 307 15.83 13.09 11.94
N VAL A 308 16.78 14.03 11.99
CA VAL A 308 16.51 15.48 11.95
C VAL A 308 15.73 15.85 10.69
N GLN A 309 16.14 15.30 9.54
CA GLN A 309 15.45 15.56 8.27
C GLN A 309 14.05 14.93 8.25
N ILE A 310 13.89 13.71 8.77
CA ILE A 310 12.56 13.07 8.93
C ILE A 310 11.62 13.95 9.74
N VAL A 311 12.08 14.49 10.89
CA VAL A 311 11.27 15.39 11.72
C VAL A 311 10.97 16.71 11.01
N LYS A 312 11.93 17.29 10.29
CA LYS A 312 11.67 18.50 9.47
C LYS A 312 10.58 18.26 8.44
N ASP A 313 10.60 17.11 7.76
CA ASP A 313 9.60 16.79 6.74
C ASP A 313 8.24 16.50 7.37
N TRP A 314 8.20 15.87 8.54
CA TRP A 314 6.98 15.75 9.33
C TRP A 314 6.37 17.10 9.72
N MET A 315 7.19 18.04 10.22
CA MET A 315 6.73 19.38 10.63
C MET A 315 6.07 20.13 9.47
N LYS A 316 6.59 19.96 8.23
CA LYS A 316 6.00 20.56 7.02
C LYS A 316 4.62 19.99 6.66
N THR A 317 4.22 18.85 7.23
CA THR A 317 2.88 18.24 7.02
C THR A 317 1.79 18.83 7.91
N LYS A 318 2.16 19.65 8.91
CA LYS A 318 1.21 20.21 9.89
C LYS A 318 0.12 21.02 9.17
N GLY A 319 -1.13 20.60 9.35
CA GLY A 319 -2.29 21.25 8.73
C GLY A 319 -2.51 20.92 7.25
N ASP A 320 -1.76 19.97 6.68
CA ASP A 320 -1.85 19.59 5.26
C ASP A 320 -1.97 18.06 5.12
N THR A 321 -3.19 17.58 4.92
CA THR A 321 -3.49 16.14 4.80
C THR A 321 -2.81 15.50 3.58
N GLY A 322 -2.62 16.25 2.49
CA GLY A 322 -1.93 15.75 1.29
C GLY A 322 -0.45 15.51 1.55
N LYS A 323 0.23 16.47 2.19
CA LYS A 323 1.61 16.29 2.64
C LYS A 323 1.72 15.20 3.71
N ARG A 324 0.72 15.08 4.58
CA ARG A 324 0.67 14.05 5.61
C ARG A 324 0.60 12.64 5.01
N LYS A 325 -0.31 12.43 4.06
CA LYS A 325 -0.39 11.21 3.25
C LYS A 325 0.93 10.90 2.58
N THR A 326 1.54 11.90 1.94
CA THR A 326 2.85 11.75 1.27
C THR A 326 3.94 11.30 2.25
N PHE A 327 3.98 11.87 3.46
CA PHE A 327 4.95 11.48 4.49
C PHE A 327 4.75 10.03 4.94
N VAL A 328 3.52 9.63 5.26
CA VAL A 328 3.20 8.26 5.68
C VAL A 328 3.60 7.26 4.60
N ASN A 329 3.21 7.51 3.35
CA ASN A 329 3.52 6.62 2.23
C ASN A 329 5.02 6.57 1.92
N THR A 330 5.66 7.72 1.74
CA THR A 330 7.03 7.78 1.18
C THR A 330 8.13 7.73 2.23
N THR A 331 7.87 8.18 3.46
CA THR A 331 8.87 8.23 4.54
C THR A 331 8.71 7.08 5.52
N LEU A 332 7.47 6.77 5.94
CA LEU A 332 7.21 5.63 6.82
C LEU A 332 7.10 4.30 6.06
N GLY A 333 6.84 4.35 4.75
CA GLY A 333 6.62 3.14 3.97
C GLY A 333 5.38 2.42 4.47
N GLU A 334 4.33 3.16 4.84
CA GLU A 334 3.07 2.65 5.37
C GLU A 334 1.90 3.10 4.51
N THR A 335 0.84 2.30 4.47
CA THR A 335 -0.39 2.69 3.77
C THR A 335 -1.11 3.81 4.51
N TRP A 336 -1.63 4.77 3.75
CA TRP A 336 -2.44 5.86 4.28
C TRP A 336 -3.89 5.41 4.43
N GLU A 337 -4.43 5.56 5.63
CA GLU A 337 -5.84 5.38 5.92
C GLU A 337 -6.47 6.74 6.16
N ALA A 338 -7.43 7.12 5.31
CA ALA A 338 -8.21 8.33 5.57
C ALA A 338 -9.07 8.07 6.80
N LYS A 339 -8.95 8.91 7.83
CA LYS A 339 -9.81 8.78 9.02
C LYS A 339 -11.26 9.02 8.58
N ILE A 340 -12.15 8.08 8.89
CA ILE A 340 -13.59 8.20 8.62
C ILE A 340 -14.08 9.52 9.21
N GLY A 341 -14.55 10.43 8.35
CA GLY A 341 -14.87 11.83 8.68
C GLY A 341 -14.21 12.86 7.75
N GLU A 342 -13.15 12.47 7.02
CA GLU A 342 -12.59 13.28 5.93
C GLU A 342 -13.40 13.01 4.65
N ARG A 343 -14.01 14.06 4.08
CA ARG A 343 -14.84 13.96 2.87
C ARG A 343 -14.02 13.32 1.74
N PRO A 344 -14.43 12.16 1.19
CA PRO A 344 -13.88 11.69 -0.08
C PRO A 344 -14.08 12.74 -1.17
N ASP A 345 -13.17 12.75 -2.13
CA ASP A 345 -13.22 13.67 -3.27
C ASP A 345 -14.58 13.54 -3.98
N ALA A 346 -15.24 14.68 -4.25
CA ALA A 346 -16.59 14.71 -4.79
C ALA A 346 -16.67 14.05 -6.18
N GLU A 347 -15.58 14.11 -6.94
CA GLU A 347 -15.46 13.48 -8.26
C GLU A 347 -15.44 11.94 -8.14
N VAL A 348 -14.63 11.39 -7.22
CA VAL A 348 -14.56 9.94 -6.96
C VAL A 348 -15.89 9.39 -6.43
N MET A 349 -16.62 10.17 -5.63
CA MET A 349 -17.96 9.80 -5.17
C MET A 349 -19.00 9.86 -6.28
N ALA A 350 -18.83 10.74 -7.27
CA ALA A 350 -19.74 10.85 -8.41
C ALA A 350 -19.62 9.66 -9.36
N GLU A 351 -18.41 9.16 -9.58
CA GLU A 351 -18.14 7.97 -10.42
C GLU A 351 -18.73 6.67 -9.83
N ARG A 352 -18.87 6.62 -8.50
CA ARG A 352 -19.44 5.47 -7.78
C ARG A 352 -20.96 5.50 -7.64
N LYS A 353 -21.64 6.47 -8.27
CA LYS A 353 -23.10 6.58 -8.21
C LYS A 353 -23.77 5.43 -8.94
N GLU A 354 -24.42 4.56 -8.18
CA GLU A 354 -25.34 3.58 -8.75
C GLU A 354 -26.64 4.25 -9.21
N HIS A 355 -27.08 3.94 -10.43
CA HIS A 355 -28.36 4.42 -10.96
C HIS A 355 -29.47 3.43 -10.61
N TYR A 356 -30.50 3.89 -9.91
CA TYR A 356 -31.64 3.05 -9.57
C TYR A 356 -32.60 2.98 -10.75
N SER A 357 -32.98 1.77 -11.15
CA SER A 357 -33.94 1.56 -12.22
C SER A 357 -35.41 1.83 -11.83
N ALA A 358 -35.67 2.06 -10.54
CA ALA A 358 -36.96 2.36 -9.95
C ALA A 358 -36.72 3.12 -8.62
N PRO A 359 -37.71 3.84 -8.07
CA PRO A 359 -37.56 4.56 -6.80
C PRO A 359 -37.03 3.68 -5.67
N VAL A 360 -37.44 2.41 -5.62
CA VAL A 360 -36.91 1.41 -4.67
C VAL A 360 -36.20 0.29 -5.43
N PRO A 361 -34.89 0.08 -5.22
CA PRO A 361 -34.15 -1.06 -5.78
C PRO A 361 -34.74 -2.42 -5.35
N ASP A 362 -34.66 -3.43 -6.23
CA ASP A 362 -35.26 -4.75 -6.00
C ASP A 362 -34.71 -5.46 -4.74
N ARG A 363 -33.44 -5.17 -4.37
CA ARG A 363 -32.76 -5.74 -3.20
C ARG A 363 -33.19 -5.14 -1.87
N VAL A 364 -33.87 -3.99 -1.87
CA VAL A 364 -34.39 -3.39 -0.65
C VAL A 364 -35.46 -4.33 -0.09
N ALA A 365 -35.37 -4.67 1.19
CA ALA A 365 -36.37 -5.45 1.91
C ALA A 365 -37.18 -4.56 2.87
N TYR A 366 -36.59 -3.46 3.36
CA TYR A 366 -37.16 -2.66 4.43
C TYR A 366 -36.86 -1.17 4.25
N LEU A 367 -37.82 -0.29 4.58
CA LEU A 367 -37.65 1.18 4.51
C LEU A 367 -37.70 1.80 5.90
N THR A 368 -36.72 2.65 6.20
CA THR A 368 -36.70 3.51 7.39
C THR A 368 -36.55 4.97 6.98
N ALA A 369 -36.91 5.91 7.85
CA ALA A 369 -36.61 7.32 7.64
C ALA A 369 -36.03 8.00 8.88
N GLY A 370 -35.27 9.06 8.66
CA GLY A 370 -34.88 10.02 9.68
C GLY A 370 -35.45 11.40 9.36
N ILE A 371 -35.97 12.09 10.36
CA ILE A 371 -36.43 13.48 10.26
C ILE A 371 -35.57 14.34 11.18
N ASP A 372 -34.89 15.33 10.61
CA ASP A 372 -34.15 16.36 11.32
C ASP A 372 -34.95 17.68 11.28
N SER A 373 -35.10 18.31 12.44
CA SER A 373 -35.96 19.47 12.65
C SER A 373 -35.13 20.74 12.80
N GLN A 374 -35.43 21.77 12.03
CA GLN A 374 -34.79 23.08 12.10
C GLN A 374 -35.86 24.17 12.24
N LEU A 375 -35.50 25.37 12.71
CA LEU A 375 -36.47 26.44 12.94
C LEU A 375 -37.25 26.86 11.68
N ASP A 376 -36.65 26.68 10.50
CA ASP A 376 -37.15 27.11 9.19
C ASP A 376 -37.47 25.97 8.20
N ARG A 377 -37.26 24.70 8.59
CA ARG A 377 -37.52 23.53 7.74
C ARG A 377 -37.49 22.20 8.50
N TYR A 378 -38.04 21.16 7.86
CA TYR A 378 -37.81 19.76 8.21
C TYR A 378 -37.08 19.03 7.08
N GLU A 379 -36.06 18.25 7.40
CA GLU A 379 -35.33 17.42 6.43
C GLU A 379 -35.58 15.93 6.71
N MET A 380 -36.31 15.28 5.81
CA MET A 380 -36.58 13.84 5.88
C MET A 380 -35.74 13.08 4.86
N ARG A 381 -35.07 12.01 5.30
CA ARG A 381 -34.34 11.08 4.43
C ARG A 381 -34.87 9.68 4.59
N VAL A 382 -35.20 9.03 3.47
CA VAL A 382 -35.69 7.64 3.45
C VAL A 382 -34.57 6.72 2.99
N TRP A 383 -34.31 5.69 3.77
CA TRP A 383 -33.27 4.69 3.53
C TRP A 383 -33.90 3.31 3.31
N GLY A 384 -33.47 2.64 2.25
CA GLY A 384 -33.81 1.25 1.99
C GLY A 384 -32.68 0.34 2.44
N TRP A 385 -33.03 -0.78 3.05
CA TRP A 385 -32.09 -1.74 3.61
C TRP A 385 -32.24 -3.12 2.97
N GLY A 386 -31.11 -3.76 2.69
CA GLY A 386 -31.03 -5.10 2.12
C GLY A 386 -30.18 -6.04 2.98
N PRO A 387 -29.93 -7.27 2.49
CA PRO A 387 -29.08 -8.23 3.19
C PRO A 387 -27.67 -7.67 3.45
N GLY A 388 -27.13 -7.92 4.65
CA GLY A 388 -25.78 -7.48 5.04
C GLY A 388 -25.65 -6.00 5.39
N GLU A 389 -26.74 -5.34 5.80
CA GLU A 389 -26.79 -3.91 6.16
C GLU A 389 -26.46 -2.95 5.00
N GLU A 390 -26.48 -3.44 3.77
CA GLU A 390 -26.37 -2.60 2.59
C GLU A 390 -27.58 -1.66 2.50
N SER A 391 -27.32 -0.39 2.17
CA SER A 391 -28.34 0.66 2.21
C SER A 391 -28.33 1.58 1.00
N TRP A 392 -29.52 2.08 0.65
CA TRP A 392 -29.76 2.98 -0.48
C TRP A 392 -30.56 4.20 -0.01
N LEU A 393 -30.16 5.40 -0.43
CA LEU A 393 -30.95 6.61 -0.18
C LEU A 393 -32.09 6.68 -1.19
N ILE A 394 -33.30 6.40 -0.74
CA ILE A 394 -34.51 6.29 -1.58
C ILE A 394 -35.10 7.66 -1.90
N ASP A 395 -35.14 8.54 -0.90
CA ASP A 395 -35.74 9.86 -1.05
C ASP A 395 -35.12 10.88 -0.10
N ARG A 396 -35.13 12.14 -0.52
CA ARG A 396 -34.73 13.29 0.28
C ARG A 396 -35.78 14.37 0.10
N GLN A 397 -36.49 14.67 1.19
CA GLN A 397 -37.54 15.68 1.20
C GLN A 397 -37.12 16.83 2.14
N ILE A 398 -37.14 18.05 1.62
CA ILE A 398 -36.92 19.26 2.42
C ILE A 398 -38.23 20.04 2.44
N ILE A 399 -38.81 20.16 3.62
CA ILE A 399 -40.09 20.82 3.84
C ILE A 399 -39.80 22.17 4.47
N MET A 400 -39.69 23.20 3.61
CA MET A 400 -39.50 24.58 4.06
C MET A 400 -40.77 25.11 4.72
N GLY A 401 -40.61 25.82 5.84
CA GLY A 401 -41.68 26.41 6.61
C GLY A 401 -41.29 26.58 8.08
N ARG A 402 -42.02 27.43 8.81
CA ARG A 402 -41.80 27.55 10.25
C ARG A 402 -42.14 26.23 10.93
N HIS A 403 -41.29 25.79 11.85
CA HIS A 403 -41.44 24.50 12.51
C HIS A 403 -42.77 24.34 13.31
N ASP A 404 -43.32 25.42 13.83
CA ASP A 404 -44.53 25.47 14.66
C ASP A 404 -45.82 25.70 13.86
N ASP A 405 -45.72 25.89 12.54
CA ASP A 405 -46.87 26.13 11.68
C ASP A 405 -47.59 24.83 11.29
N GLU A 406 -48.91 24.78 11.51
CA GLU A 406 -49.72 23.57 11.29
C GLU A 406 -49.74 23.14 9.82
N GLN A 407 -49.71 24.09 8.86
CA GLN A 407 -49.64 23.73 7.43
C GLN A 407 -48.30 23.08 7.08
N THR A 408 -47.21 23.58 7.66
CA THR A 408 -45.88 22.98 7.52
C THR A 408 -45.86 21.57 8.09
N LEU A 409 -46.43 21.37 9.28
CA LEU A 409 -46.50 20.05 9.91
C LEU A 409 -47.39 19.06 9.15
N GLN A 410 -48.50 19.50 8.54
CA GLN A 410 -49.32 18.64 7.69
C GLN A 410 -48.54 18.10 6.48
N ARG A 411 -47.64 18.90 5.90
CA ARG A 411 -46.75 18.44 4.82
C ARG A 411 -45.71 17.43 5.32
N VAL A 412 -45.26 17.55 6.58
CA VAL A 412 -44.42 16.52 7.21
C VAL A 412 -45.21 15.22 7.40
N ASP A 413 -46.48 15.34 7.81
CA ASP A 413 -47.38 14.18 7.94
C ASP A 413 -47.59 13.46 6.60
N GLU A 414 -47.73 14.20 5.51
CA GLU A 414 -47.81 13.65 4.15
C GLU A 414 -46.51 12.92 3.78
N ALA A 415 -45.35 13.51 4.09
CA ALA A 415 -44.05 12.89 3.82
C ALA A 415 -43.85 11.59 4.61
N ILE A 416 -44.28 11.54 5.88
CA ILE A 416 -44.28 10.35 6.75
C ILE A 416 -45.12 9.21 6.15
N ASN A 417 -46.23 9.56 5.51
CA ASN A 417 -47.19 8.61 4.96
C ASN A 417 -46.98 8.29 3.48
N LYS A 418 -45.97 8.87 2.84
CA LYS A 418 -45.62 8.61 1.45
C LYS A 418 -45.25 7.15 1.25
N THR A 419 -45.79 6.56 0.18
CA THR A 419 -45.44 5.22 -0.31
C THR A 419 -44.49 5.31 -1.49
N TYR A 420 -43.69 4.26 -1.67
CA TYR A 420 -42.69 4.15 -2.72
C TYR A 420 -42.90 2.89 -3.54
N THR A 421 -42.75 3.00 -4.86
CA THR A 421 -43.04 1.90 -5.78
C THR A 421 -41.76 1.19 -6.22
N ARG A 422 -41.77 -0.15 -6.20
CA ARG A 422 -40.72 -1.00 -6.77
C ARG A 422 -40.89 -1.14 -8.29
N ARG A 423 -39.87 -1.68 -8.97
CA ARG A 423 -39.93 -1.98 -10.41
C ARG A 423 -41.12 -2.86 -10.80
N ASN A 424 -41.48 -3.82 -9.94
CA ASN A 424 -42.61 -4.73 -10.16
C ASN A 424 -43.99 -4.12 -9.85
N GLY A 425 -44.07 -2.84 -9.53
CA GLY A 425 -45.32 -2.15 -9.18
C GLY A 425 -45.77 -2.30 -7.73
N ALA A 426 -45.07 -3.08 -6.90
CA ALA A 426 -45.41 -3.20 -5.48
C ALA A 426 -45.11 -1.91 -4.72
N GLU A 427 -46.04 -1.49 -3.87
CA GLU A 427 -45.87 -0.33 -2.99
C GLU A 427 -45.21 -0.73 -1.67
N MET A 428 -44.33 0.14 -1.17
CA MET A 428 -43.68 0.04 0.13
C MET A 428 -43.92 1.31 0.92
N SER A 429 -44.34 1.17 2.17
CA SER A 429 -44.39 2.28 3.12
C SER A 429 -43.13 2.33 3.97
N VAL A 430 -42.83 3.52 4.51
CA VAL A 430 -41.78 3.66 5.53
C VAL A 430 -42.25 3.00 6.81
N SER A 431 -41.51 1.97 7.24
CA SER A 431 -41.92 1.10 8.34
C SER A 431 -41.52 1.66 9.71
N ARG A 432 -40.39 2.36 9.79
CA ARG A 432 -39.91 3.03 11.01
C ARG A 432 -39.31 4.38 10.68
N ILE A 433 -39.63 5.38 11.49
CA ILE A 433 -39.15 6.74 11.38
C ILE A 433 -38.49 7.10 12.70
N CYS A 434 -37.32 7.71 12.64
CA CYS A 434 -36.66 8.30 13.78
C CYS A 434 -36.75 9.82 13.62
N TRP A 435 -37.59 10.46 14.42
CA TRP A 435 -37.71 11.92 14.42
C TRP A 435 -36.83 12.50 15.53
N ASP A 436 -35.82 13.28 15.15
CA ASP A 436 -34.95 13.95 16.12
C ASP A 436 -35.73 15.00 16.92
N THR A 437 -35.61 14.93 18.23
CA THR A 437 -36.21 15.87 19.18
C THR A 437 -35.37 17.14 19.36
N GLY A 438 -34.14 17.17 18.84
CA GLY A 438 -33.29 18.36 18.81
C GLY A 438 -33.75 19.42 17.80
N GLY A 439 -33.32 20.67 18.00
CA GLY A 439 -33.49 21.78 17.04
C GLY A 439 -34.79 22.60 17.16
N ILE A 440 -35.85 22.04 17.74
CA ILE A 440 -37.15 22.70 17.97
C ILE A 440 -37.74 22.29 19.34
N ASP A 441 -38.96 22.73 19.69
CA ASP A 441 -39.68 22.25 20.87
C ASP A 441 -39.99 20.74 20.73
N PRO A 442 -39.45 19.87 21.60
CA PRO A 442 -39.67 18.41 21.55
C PRO A 442 -41.15 18.01 21.66
N THR A 443 -42.00 18.85 22.25
CA THR A 443 -43.44 18.58 22.42
C THR A 443 -44.13 18.37 21.08
N ILE A 444 -43.75 19.15 20.06
CA ILE A 444 -44.28 19.03 18.68
C ILE A 444 -43.98 17.64 18.12
N VAL A 445 -42.73 17.18 18.30
CA VAL A 445 -42.28 15.85 17.85
C VAL A 445 -43.04 14.75 18.60
N TYR A 446 -43.23 14.88 19.91
CA TYR A 446 -43.97 13.90 20.71
C TYR A 446 -45.45 13.80 20.30
N GLU A 447 -46.11 14.93 20.05
CA GLU A 447 -47.50 14.94 19.61
C GLU A 447 -47.68 14.31 18.23
N ARG A 448 -46.77 14.60 17.28
CA ARG A 448 -46.79 13.99 15.96
C ARG A 448 -46.43 12.50 15.99
N SER A 449 -45.47 12.10 16.82
CA SER A 449 -45.11 10.69 16.99
C SER A 449 -46.28 9.88 17.54
N LYS A 450 -47.01 10.45 18.53
CA LYS A 450 -48.27 9.86 19.03
C LYS A 450 -49.34 9.77 17.94
N LYS A 451 -49.48 10.80 17.09
CA LYS A 451 -50.45 10.85 15.98
C LYS A 451 -50.20 9.74 14.94
N HIS A 452 -48.93 9.48 14.58
CA HIS A 452 -48.57 8.49 13.54
C HIS A 452 -48.29 7.08 14.08
N GLY A 453 -48.21 6.95 15.40
CA GLY A 453 -48.04 5.69 16.13
C GLY A 453 -46.65 5.59 16.76
N LEU A 454 -46.61 5.37 18.08
CA LEU A 454 -45.39 5.30 18.90
C LEU A 454 -44.41 4.20 18.50
N PHE A 455 -44.87 3.21 17.74
CA PHE A 455 -44.04 2.14 17.19
C PHE A 455 -43.80 2.32 15.68
N ARG A 456 -44.05 3.51 15.15
CA ARG A 456 -43.81 3.84 13.74
C ARG A 456 -42.93 5.09 13.62
N VAL A 457 -43.14 6.09 14.46
CA VAL A 457 -42.42 7.38 14.49
C VAL A 457 -41.86 7.64 15.87
#